data_AF-A0A0D6DQK8-F1
#
_entry.id   AF-A0A0D6DQK8-F1
#
_cell.length_a   1.000
_cell.length_b   1.000
_cell.length_c   1.000
_cell.angle_alpha   90.00
_cell.angle_beta   90.00
_cell.angle_gamma   90.00
#
_symmetry.space_group_name_H-M   'P 1'
#
loop_
_entity.id
_entity.type
_entity.pdbx_description
1 polymer ?
#
loop_
_entity_poly.entity_id
_entity_poly.type
_entity_poly.pdbx_seq_one_letter_code
_entity_poly.pdbx_strand_id
1 'polypeptide(L)'
;KTCDFVIINISHFIIELCYFILVSSFGFLILKTLNPKSIHNNNNNNNNNINPIKDLDLFFTSISATTVSSMSTLEMEVFSNSQLIVLTILMFIGGEVFTSMIGLHFSASKLVYKPLKSRSRVNSVASLTLPCEPIELGLIVVTPQENNTSTTMQKTKSEIDFFIKSKSIRVLGFLVLLYLFTIHILGISMVILYLNITPNAINVLHKKGIETLTFSIFTIVSTFASCGFIPTNENMRVFSKNSGFLLILIPQILLGNTLFPSFLRFSIWVLEKFAKKDEARYLLRNAKEIGYHHLLPSKHSRLLIMTVLGFIMVQLVMFCAMEWGNEGINKGHNVYKKLVGILFQCVNSRHTGESIVDLSSIAP
;
A
#
# COMPACT_ATOMS: atom_id res chain seq x y z
N LYS A 1 29.61 9.09 -12.74
CA LYS A 1 28.16 9.26 -13.09
C LYS A 1 27.46 7.91 -13.27
N THR A 2 27.88 7.04 -14.20
CA THR A 2 27.28 5.70 -14.39
C THR A 2 27.57 4.75 -13.22
N CYS A 3 28.82 4.68 -12.73
CA CYS A 3 29.15 3.85 -11.56
C CYS A 3 28.45 4.33 -10.28
N ASP A 4 28.36 5.64 -10.05
CA ASP A 4 27.67 6.19 -8.87
C ASP A 4 26.16 5.86 -8.87
N PHE A 5 25.53 5.88 -10.05
CA PHE A 5 24.13 5.48 -10.23
C PHE A 5 23.91 4.00 -9.94
N VAL A 6 24.80 3.14 -10.44
CA VAL A 6 24.76 1.69 -10.19
C VAL A 6 24.94 1.38 -8.70
N ILE A 7 25.91 2.02 -8.04
CA ILE A 7 26.16 1.81 -6.60
C ILE A 7 24.97 2.26 -5.75
N ILE A 8 24.34 3.40 -6.08
CA ILE A 8 23.17 3.89 -5.36
C ILE A 8 21.98 2.94 -5.53
N ASN A 9 21.70 2.48 -6.74
CA ASN A 9 20.58 1.57 -7.00
C ASN A 9 20.81 0.19 -6.37
N ILE A 10 22.04 -0.33 -6.41
CA ILE A 10 22.40 -1.58 -5.73
C ILE A 10 22.19 -1.44 -4.22
N SER A 11 22.58 -0.31 -3.63
CA SER A 11 22.37 -0.09 -2.19
C SER A 11 20.89 -0.03 -1.81
N HIS A 12 20.03 0.56 -2.65
CA HIS A 12 18.58 0.60 -2.43
C HIS A 12 17.97 -0.80 -2.49
N PHE A 13 18.30 -1.56 -3.54
CA PHE A 13 17.83 -2.92 -3.70
C PHE A 13 18.26 -3.83 -2.54
N ILE A 14 19.51 -3.73 -2.09
CA ILE A 14 20.00 -4.50 -0.95
C ILE A 14 19.23 -4.13 0.33
N ILE A 15 18.93 -2.84 0.56
CA ILE A 15 18.15 -2.41 1.71
C ILE A 15 16.74 -3.01 1.69
N GLU A 16 16.05 -2.98 0.55
CA GLU A 16 14.73 -3.59 0.39
C GLU A 16 14.77 -5.11 0.57
N LEU A 17 15.76 -5.78 -0.02
CA LEU A 17 15.96 -7.23 0.15
C LEU A 17 16.19 -7.60 1.62
N CYS A 18 17.09 -6.89 2.31
CA CYS A 18 17.34 -7.07 3.74
C CYS A 18 16.08 -6.82 4.56
N TYR A 19 15.29 -5.80 4.22
CA TYR A 19 14.02 -5.52 4.87
C TYR A 19 13.05 -6.70 4.79
N PHE A 20 12.79 -7.23 3.59
CA PHE A 20 11.87 -8.36 3.42
C PHE A 20 12.37 -9.62 4.13
N ILE A 21 13.68 -9.90 4.09
CA ILE A 21 14.27 -11.06 4.78
C ILE A 21 14.12 -10.93 6.30
N LEU A 22 14.45 -9.76 6.86
CA LEU A 22 14.39 -9.52 8.31
C LEU A 22 12.95 -9.55 8.82
N VAL A 23 12.03 -8.88 8.13
CA VAL A 23 10.61 -8.86 8.51
C VAL A 23 10.02 -10.27 8.44
N SER A 24 10.29 -11.02 7.37
CA SER A 24 9.79 -12.41 7.23
C SER A 24 10.37 -13.35 8.28
N SER A 25 11.65 -13.18 8.63
CA SER A 25 12.32 -13.99 9.66
C SER A 25 11.77 -13.68 11.05
N PHE A 26 11.56 -12.39 11.35
CA PHE A 26 10.97 -11.97 12.63
C PHE A 26 9.51 -12.42 12.74
N GLY A 27 8.74 -12.31 11.66
CA GLY A 27 7.40 -12.86 11.55
C GLY A 27 7.37 -14.34 11.89
N PHE A 28 8.23 -15.14 11.25
CA PHE A 28 8.33 -16.58 11.52
C PHE A 28 8.64 -16.88 12.99
N LEU A 29 9.60 -16.16 13.60
CA LEU A 29 9.94 -16.34 15.01
C LEU A 29 8.72 -16.09 15.91
N ILE A 30 7.94 -15.03 15.66
CA ILE A 30 6.73 -14.75 16.43
C ILE A 30 5.66 -15.82 16.18
N LEU A 31 5.44 -16.22 14.92
CA LEU A 31 4.46 -17.27 14.60
C LEU A 31 4.80 -18.59 15.31
N LYS A 32 6.09 -18.91 15.44
CA LYS A 32 6.59 -20.12 16.10
C LYS A 32 6.44 -20.08 17.63
N THR A 33 6.55 -18.90 18.25
CA THR A 33 6.35 -18.77 19.71
C THR A 33 4.88 -18.80 20.11
N LEU A 34 3.97 -18.50 19.19
CA LEU A 34 2.53 -18.56 19.41
C LEU A 34 1.99 -19.97 19.21
N ASN A 35 1.07 -20.39 20.08
CA ASN A 35 0.43 -21.69 19.97
C ASN A 35 -0.62 -21.72 18.84
N PRO A 36 -0.60 -22.72 17.95
CA PRO A 36 -1.64 -22.92 16.95
C PRO A 36 -2.95 -23.37 17.57
N LYS A 37 -4.04 -23.15 16.83
CA LYS A 37 -5.41 -23.45 17.29
C LYS A 37 -5.63 -24.93 17.56
N SER A 38 -4.97 -25.81 16.80
CA SER A 38 -5.02 -27.27 16.98
C SER A 38 -4.52 -27.74 18.35
N ILE A 39 -3.60 -27.01 19.00
CA ILE A 39 -3.10 -27.36 20.34
C ILE A 39 -4.12 -26.94 21.42
N HIS A 40 -4.86 -25.84 21.20
CA HIS A 40 -5.85 -25.35 22.16
C HIS A 40 -7.06 -26.29 22.29
N ASN A 41 -7.54 -26.86 21.18
CA ASN A 41 -8.67 -27.80 21.21
C ASN A 41 -8.31 -29.19 21.79
N ASN A 42 -7.04 -29.60 21.71
CA ASN A 42 -6.61 -30.94 22.14
C ASN A 42 -6.17 -31.05 23.60
N ASN A 43 -5.91 -29.93 24.31
CA ASN A 43 -5.77 -29.99 25.77
C ASN A 43 -7.03 -30.51 26.48
N ASN A 44 -8.18 -30.57 25.78
CA ASN A 44 -9.42 -31.16 26.27
C ASN A 44 -9.66 -32.61 25.81
N ASN A 45 -8.88 -33.14 24.86
CA ASN A 45 -9.07 -34.50 24.34
C ASN A 45 -7.70 -35.18 24.17
N ASN A 46 -7.35 -36.03 25.14
CA ASN A 46 -6.25 -36.98 25.02
C ASN A 46 -6.53 -37.95 23.87
N ASN A 47 -6.04 -37.66 22.66
CA ASN A 47 -5.68 -38.68 21.69
C ASN A 47 -4.65 -38.14 20.68
N ASN A 48 -3.53 -38.85 20.65
CA ASN A 48 -2.33 -38.56 19.89
C ASN A 48 -2.53 -38.84 18.40
N ASN A 49 -2.30 -37.82 17.57
CA ASN A 49 -1.61 -37.87 16.27
C ASN A 49 -1.86 -36.56 15.53
N ILE A 50 -1.05 -35.54 15.81
CA ILE A 50 -0.99 -34.34 14.98
C ILE A 50 0.41 -34.29 14.38
N ASN A 51 0.48 -34.29 13.05
CA ASN A 51 1.71 -33.92 12.36
C ASN A 51 2.09 -32.51 12.83
N PRO A 52 3.21 -32.32 13.53
CA PRO A 52 3.62 -30.98 13.96
C PRO A 52 3.71 -30.10 12.72
N ILE A 53 3.15 -28.89 12.81
CA ILE A 53 3.33 -27.86 11.76
C ILE A 53 4.83 -27.76 11.51
N LYS A 54 5.26 -28.05 10.29
CA LYS A 54 6.68 -28.02 9.98
C LYS A 54 7.13 -26.56 10.03
N ASP A 55 8.25 -26.31 10.70
CA ASP A 55 8.85 -24.98 10.78
C ASP A 55 9.03 -24.34 9.38
N LEU A 56 9.34 -25.16 8.37
CA LEU A 56 9.48 -24.72 6.98
C LEU A 56 8.16 -24.19 6.41
N ASP A 57 7.04 -24.85 6.65
CA ASP A 57 5.72 -24.44 6.19
C ASP A 57 5.29 -23.11 6.83
N LEU A 58 5.63 -22.92 8.10
CA LEU A 58 5.39 -21.69 8.85
C LEU A 58 6.27 -20.54 8.33
N PHE A 59 7.54 -20.81 8.06
CA PHE A 59 8.47 -19.84 7.48
C PHE A 59 8.02 -19.42 6.07
N PHE A 60 7.61 -20.38 5.24
CA PHE A 60 7.06 -20.12 3.91
C PHE A 60 5.81 -19.24 3.99
N THR A 61 4.90 -19.53 4.92
CA THR A 61 3.69 -18.70 5.13
C THR A 61 4.05 -17.28 5.58
N SER A 62 5.06 -17.12 6.45
CA SER A 62 5.56 -15.80 6.87
C SER A 62 6.14 -15.00 5.69
N ILE A 63 6.95 -15.65 4.84
CA ILE A 63 7.46 -15.02 3.61
C ILE A 63 6.31 -14.65 2.70
N SER A 64 5.34 -15.54 2.50
CA SER A 64 4.19 -15.28 1.63
C SER A 64 3.36 -14.10 2.11
N ALA A 65 3.09 -14.01 3.42
CA ALA A 65 2.37 -12.88 4.01
C ALA A 65 3.15 -11.57 3.83
N THR A 66 4.46 -11.58 4.09
CA THR A 66 5.31 -10.39 3.97
C THR A 66 5.51 -9.97 2.51
N THR A 67 5.55 -10.91 1.57
CA THR A 67 5.66 -10.64 0.13
C THR A 67 4.30 -10.44 -0.55
N VAL A 68 3.22 -10.60 0.20
CA VAL A 68 1.85 -10.37 -0.28
C VAL A 68 1.53 -11.28 -1.49
N SER A 69 2.02 -12.53 -1.46
CA SER A 69 1.89 -13.49 -2.57
C SER A 69 0.77 -14.51 -2.39
N SER A 70 0.18 -14.59 -1.19
CA SER A 70 -0.87 -15.54 -0.78
C SER A 70 -0.66 -17.02 -1.10
N MET A 71 0.59 -17.47 -1.21
CA MET A 71 0.91 -18.89 -1.31
C MET A 71 1.07 -19.49 0.09
N SER A 72 0.23 -20.45 0.47
CA SER A 72 0.39 -21.18 1.73
C SER A 72 0.34 -22.69 1.50
N THR A 73 1.22 -23.41 2.20
CA THR A 73 1.15 -24.88 2.33
C THR A 73 0.26 -25.28 3.50
N LEU A 74 -0.11 -24.32 4.35
CA LEU A 74 -0.97 -24.49 5.52
C LEU A 74 -2.35 -23.92 5.24
N GLU A 75 -3.35 -24.63 5.76
CA GLU A 75 -4.72 -24.17 5.88
C GLU A 75 -4.83 -22.99 6.85
N MET A 76 -5.64 -21.99 6.50
CA MET A 76 -5.78 -20.76 7.29
C MET A 76 -6.47 -20.98 8.64
N GLU A 77 -7.32 -22.00 8.74
CA GLU A 77 -8.04 -22.33 9.98
C GLU A 77 -7.18 -23.03 11.05
N VAL A 78 -5.98 -23.48 10.68
CA VAL A 78 -5.00 -24.06 11.62
C VAL A 78 -4.42 -22.97 12.54
N PHE A 79 -4.35 -21.74 12.06
CA PHE A 79 -3.80 -20.61 12.81
C PHE A 79 -4.75 -20.14 13.91
N SER A 80 -4.17 -19.79 15.06
CA SER A 80 -4.92 -19.12 16.14
C SER A 80 -5.20 -17.65 15.79
N ASN A 81 -6.17 -17.02 16.46
CA ASN A 81 -6.48 -15.60 16.25
C ASN A 81 -5.23 -14.71 16.43
N SER A 82 -4.38 -15.03 17.41
CA SER A 82 -3.10 -14.32 17.61
C SER A 82 -2.15 -14.48 16.42
N GLN A 83 -2.04 -15.68 15.84
CA GLN A 83 -1.22 -15.90 14.64
C GLN A 83 -1.79 -15.18 13.42
N LEU A 84 -3.11 -15.16 13.25
CA LEU A 84 -3.78 -14.40 12.20
C LEU A 84 -3.49 -12.89 12.32
N ILE A 85 -3.47 -12.34 13.54
CA ILE A 85 -3.07 -10.93 13.77
C ILE A 85 -1.62 -10.70 13.35
N VAL A 86 -0.70 -11.61 13.66
CA VAL A 86 0.71 -11.50 13.23
C VAL A 86 0.83 -11.53 11.71
N LEU A 87 0.14 -12.47 11.05
CA LEU A 87 0.07 -12.50 9.58
C LEU A 87 -0.51 -11.20 9.02
N THR A 88 -1.51 -10.63 9.68
CA THR A 88 -2.09 -9.34 9.28
C THR A 88 -1.06 -8.21 9.34
N ILE A 89 -0.27 -8.15 10.41
CA ILE A 89 0.81 -7.18 10.56
C ILE A 89 1.87 -7.38 9.46
N LEU A 90 2.22 -8.62 9.14
CA LEU A 90 3.18 -8.93 8.06
C LEU A 90 2.65 -8.49 6.68
N MET A 91 1.39 -8.78 6.36
CA MET A 91 0.75 -8.34 5.11
C MET A 91 0.70 -6.81 5.02
N PHE A 92 0.39 -6.14 6.13
CA PHE A 92 0.34 -4.69 6.18
C PHE A 92 1.72 -4.05 5.95
N ILE A 93 2.74 -4.56 6.64
CA ILE A 93 4.13 -4.09 6.54
C ILE A 93 4.69 -4.40 5.15
N GLY A 94 4.38 -5.57 4.60
CA GLY A 94 4.79 -6.03 3.28
C GLY A 94 4.10 -5.33 2.11
N GLY A 95 2.96 -4.67 2.37
CA GLY A 95 2.15 -4.02 1.35
C GLY A 95 2.90 -2.93 0.58
N GLU A 96 2.66 -2.87 -0.74
CA GLU A 96 3.28 -1.90 -1.65
C GLU A 96 3.06 -0.44 -1.19
N VAL A 97 1.85 -0.10 -0.75
CA VAL A 97 1.53 1.25 -0.28
C VAL A 97 2.32 1.61 0.99
N PHE A 98 2.48 0.66 1.93
CA PHE A 98 3.19 0.89 3.18
C PHE A 98 4.71 1.02 2.97
N THR A 99 5.30 0.08 2.23
CA THR A 99 6.73 0.09 1.87
C THR A 99 7.10 1.36 1.09
N SER A 100 6.22 1.81 0.20
CA SER A 100 6.36 3.06 -0.53
C SER A 100 6.29 4.30 0.37
N MET A 101 5.39 4.30 1.37
CA MET A 101 5.28 5.37 2.36
C MET A 101 6.54 5.50 3.22
N ILE A 102 7.13 4.39 3.69
CA ILE A 102 8.37 4.44 4.48
C ILE A 102 9.55 4.96 3.64
N GLY A 103 9.63 4.57 2.36
CA GLY A 103 10.62 5.12 1.41
C GLY A 103 10.46 6.63 1.20
N LEU A 104 9.22 7.12 1.18
CA LEU A 104 8.91 8.55 1.10
C LEU A 104 9.34 9.30 2.36
N HIS A 105 9.09 8.77 3.55
CA HIS A 105 9.53 9.39 4.82
C HIS A 105 11.06 9.42 4.95
N PHE A 106 11.75 8.35 4.54
CA PHE A 106 13.22 8.34 4.51
C PHE A 106 13.77 9.39 3.54
N SER A 107 13.17 9.51 2.36
CA SER A 107 13.52 10.53 1.37
C SER A 107 13.28 11.95 1.87
N ALA A 108 12.16 12.17 2.58
CA ALA A 108 11.84 13.45 3.22
C ALA A 108 12.91 13.85 4.24
N SER A 109 13.33 12.90 5.09
CA SER A 109 14.34 13.11 6.11
C SER A 109 15.71 13.44 5.50
N LYS A 110 16.14 12.73 4.46
CA LYS A 110 17.40 13.01 3.75
C LYS A 110 17.44 14.43 3.17
N LEU A 111 16.30 14.95 2.73
CA LEU A 111 16.17 16.30 2.22
C LEU A 111 16.27 17.38 3.32
N VAL A 112 16.03 17.03 4.60
CA VAL A 112 16.27 17.91 5.76
C VAL A 112 17.76 17.96 6.14
N TYR A 113 18.50 16.86 5.99
CA TYR A 113 19.93 16.81 6.34
C TYR A 113 20.87 17.43 5.29
N LYS A 114 20.54 17.35 3.98
CA LYS A 114 21.35 17.98 2.92
C LYS A 114 21.49 19.51 2.99
N PRO A 115 20.48 20.33 3.34
CA PRO A 115 20.60 21.79 3.34
C PRO A 115 21.60 22.31 4.40
N LEU A 116 21.71 21.66 5.56
CA LEU A 116 22.67 22.05 6.59
C LEU A 116 24.12 21.93 6.12
N LYS A 117 24.45 20.87 5.38
CA LYS A 117 25.83 20.63 4.88
C LYS A 117 26.20 21.55 3.73
N SER A 118 25.24 21.94 2.88
CA SER A 118 25.46 22.94 1.82
C SER A 118 25.58 24.36 2.38
N ARG A 119 24.80 24.71 3.41
CA ARG A 119 24.85 26.02 4.08
C ARG A 119 26.19 26.29 4.77
N SER A 120 26.81 25.27 5.35
CA SER A 120 28.14 25.37 5.98
C SER A 120 29.26 25.61 4.97
N ARG A 121 29.21 25.01 3.78
CA ARG A 121 30.26 25.18 2.74
C ARG A 121 30.19 26.53 2.02
N VAL A 122 29.02 27.15 1.93
CA VAL A 122 28.86 28.46 1.28
C VAL A 122 29.25 29.60 2.22
N ASN A 123 29.04 29.45 3.54
CA ASN A 123 29.48 30.45 4.52
C ASN A 123 30.99 30.43 4.77
N SER A 124 31.70 29.31 4.54
CA SER A 124 33.15 29.24 4.77
C SER A 124 34.01 29.89 3.68
N VAL A 125 33.41 30.35 2.57
CA VAL A 125 34.11 31.02 1.47
C VAL A 125 33.86 32.55 1.48
N ALA A 126 33.02 33.04 2.40
CA ALA A 126 32.65 34.45 2.50
C ALA A 126 33.44 35.22 3.60
N SER A 127 34.43 34.61 4.24
CA SER A 127 35.19 35.22 5.33
C SER A 127 36.68 35.31 5.01
N LEU A 128 37.07 36.18 4.08
CA LEU A 128 38.47 36.65 4.00
C LEU A 128 38.54 38.14 3.67
N THR A 129 39.11 38.85 4.65
CA THR A 129 39.86 40.12 4.61
C THR A 129 39.11 41.43 4.30
N LEU A 130 38.68 42.10 5.37
CA LEU A 130 38.92 43.55 5.52
C LEU A 130 40.44 43.79 5.60
N PRO A 131 40.94 44.88 5.00
CA PRO A 131 41.67 45.83 5.85
C PRO A 131 41.41 47.32 5.53
N CYS A 132 41.50 48.09 6.61
CA CYS A 132 41.77 49.53 6.80
C CYS A 132 41.61 50.56 5.66
N GLU A 133 40.96 51.67 6.02
CA GLU A 133 41.09 52.99 5.40
C GLU A 133 42.55 53.47 5.30
N PRO A 134 42.87 54.35 4.34
CA PRO A 134 42.93 55.77 4.69
C PRO A 134 42.25 56.72 3.68
N ILE A 135 41.98 57.93 4.20
CA ILE A 135 41.41 59.14 3.62
C ILE A 135 42.12 59.61 2.33
N GLU A 136 41.38 59.90 1.25
CA GLU A 136 41.69 60.98 0.28
C GLU A 136 40.42 61.51 -0.42
N LEU A 137 40.45 62.81 -0.72
CA LEU A 137 39.38 63.67 -1.22
C LEU A 137 39.43 63.75 -2.76
N GLY A 138 38.31 63.51 -3.46
CA GLY A 138 38.08 64.11 -4.79
C GLY A 138 37.59 63.20 -5.93
N LEU A 139 36.54 63.70 -6.58
CA LEU A 139 36.10 63.50 -7.98
C LEU A 139 35.22 62.28 -8.33
N ILE A 140 34.12 62.62 -9.00
CA ILE A 140 32.99 61.78 -9.46
C ILE A 140 33.40 60.93 -10.68
N VAL A 141 33.11 59.63 -10.65
CA VAL A 141 32.83 58.83 -11.85
C VAL A 141 31.64 57.91 -11.56
N VAL A 142 30.47 58.29 -12.07
CA VAL A 142 29.33 57.37 -12.18
C VAL A 142 29.66 56.35 -13.26
N THR A 143 29.90 55.11 -12.87
CA THR A 143 29.99 53.98 -13.80
C THR A 143 28.68 53.20 -13.71
N PRO A 144 28.00 52.86 -14.82
CA PRO A 144 26.74 52.13 -14.77
C PRO A 144 26.99 50.71 -14.27
N GLN A 145 26.41 50.37 -13.12
CA GLN A 145 26.44 49.05 -12.54
C GLN A 145 25.42 48.16 -13.25
N GLU A 146 25.82 47.55 -14.37
CA GLU A 146 25.09 46.42 -14.97
C GLU A 146 25.62 45.08 -14.42
N ASN A 147 24.68 44.15 -14.15
CA ASN A 147 24.84 42.69 -14.11
C ASN A 147 25.23 41.94 -12.82
N ASN A 148 24.58 42.22 -11.68
CA ASN A 148 24.56 41.28 -10.52
C ASN A 148 23.16 40.84 -10.05
N THR A 149 22.09 41.32 -10.69
CA THR A 149 20.70 41.04 -10.29
C THR A 149 20.19 39.66 -10.74
N SER A 150 20.61 39.17 -11.91
CA SER A 150 20.13 37.89 -12.47
C SER A 150 20.56 36.67 -11.63
N THR A 151 21.83 36.63 -11.20
CA THR A 151 22.41 35.53 -10.42
C THR A 151 21.82 35.44 -9.02
N THR A 152 21.55 36.58 -8.39
CA THR A 152 20.96 36.66 -7.04
C THR A 152 19.50 36.22 -7.06
N MET A 153 18.69 36.71 -8.01
CA MET A 153 17.29 36.31 -8.16
C MET A 153 17.13 34.82 -8.52
N GLN A 154 18.01 34.27 -9.35
CA GLN A 154 17.99 32.86 -9.72
C GLN A 154 18.36 31.95 -8.53
N LYS A 155 19.32 32.38 -7.70
CA LYS A 155 19.69 31.68 -6.46
C LYS A 155 18.53 31.68 -5.45
N THR A 156 17.89 32.82 -5.21
CA THR A 156 16.72 32.92 -4.31
C THR A 156 15.54 32.08 -4.78
N LYS A 157 15.26 32.05 -6.10
CA LYS A 157 14.20 31.21 -6.67
C LYS A 157 14.46 29.71 -6.45
N SER A 158 15.71 29.27 -6.59
CA SER A 158 16.10 27.87 -6.38
C SER A 158 16.00 27.43 -4.91
N GLU A 159 16.27 28.33 -3.97
CA GLU A 159 16.16 28.05 -2.53
C GLU A 159 14.69 27.97 -2.08
N ILE A 160 13.83 28.87 -2.58
CA ILE A 160 12.39 28.85 -2.30
C ILE A 160 11.76 27.57 -2.87
N ASP A 161 12.11 27.19 -4.10
CA ASP A 161 11.59 25.97 -4.73
C ASP A 161 12.02 24.72 -3.95
N PHE A 162 13.26 24.66 -3.49
CA PHE A 162 13.73 23.56 -2.62
C PHE A 162 12.94 23.48 -1.30
N PHE A 163 12.67 24.62 -0.66
CA PHE A 163 11.89 24.66 0.58
C PHE A 163 10.45 24.18 0.37
N ILE A 164 9.78 24.65 -0.70
CA ILE A 164 8.43 24.22 -1.06
C ILE A 164 8.42 22.72 -1.39
N LYS A 165 9.41 22.22 -2.13
CA LYS A 165 9.55 20.80 -2.45
C LYS A 165 9.68 19.96 -1.18
N SER A 166 10.53 20.36 -0.24
CA SER A 166 10.73 19.64 1.02
C SER A 166 9.46 19.59 1.86
N LYS A 167 8.76 20.72 1.99
CA LYS A 167 7.48 20.80 2.69
C LYS A 167 6.41 19.94 2.01
N SER A 168 6.37 19.95 0.67
CA SER A 168 5.44 19.17 -0.13
C SER A 168 5.62 17.66 0.03
N ILE A 169 6.87 17.18 0.03
CA ILE A 169 7.17 15.75 0.27
C ILE A 169 6.70 15.31 1.66
N ARG A 170 6.86 16.16 2.69
CA ARG A 170 6.37 15.86 4.04
C ARG A 170 4.84 15.81 4.10
N VAL A 171 4.16 16.75 3.44
CA VAL A 171 2.70 16.74 3.31
C VAL A 171 2.22 15.49 2.57
N LEU A 172 2.92 15.08 1.51
CA LEU A 172 2.61 13.85 0.78
C LEU A 172 2.73 12.62 1.66
N GLY A 173 3.80 12.49 2.46
CA GLY A 173 3.96 11.37 3.40
C GLY A 173 2.82 11.28 4.41
N PHE A 174 2.45 12.41 5.03
CA PHE A 174 1.31 12.47 5.94
C PHE A 174 -0.02 12.14 5.24
N LEU A 175 -0.19 12.56 3.97
CA LEU A 175 -1.39 12.26 3.20
C LEU A 175 -1.51 10.77 2.88
N VAL A 176 -0.41 10.10 2.51
CA VAL A 176 -0.40 8.65 2.27
C VAL A 176 -0.73 7.90 3.57
N LEU A 177 -0.16 8.32 4.70
CA LEU A 177 -0.48 7.75 6.02
C LEU A 177 -1.97 7.91 6.36
N LEU A 178 -2.53 9.11 6.17
CA LEU A 178 -3.94 9.39 6.40
C LEU A 178 -4.84 8.58 5.47
N TYR A 179 -4.47 8.45 4.19
CA TYR A 179 -5.18 7.63 3.21
C TYR A 179 -5.25 6.19 3.68
N LEU A 180 -4.11 5.60 4.03
CA LEU A 180 -4.01 4.23 4.49
C LEU A 180 -4.88 3.99 5.73
N PHE A 181 -4.84 4.87 6.74
CA PHE A 181 -5.63 4.70 7.95
C PHE A 181 -7.13 4.85 7.67
N THR A 182 -7.51 5.85 6.87
CA THR A 182 -8.92 6.12 6.53
C THR A 182 -9.55 4.94 5.80
N ILE A 183 -8.87 4.39 4.79
CA ILE A 183 -9.39 3.29 3.99
C ILE A 183 -9.49 1.99 4.81
N HIS A 184 -8.53 1.71 5.70
CA HIS A 184 -8.60 0.55 6.58
C HIS A 184 -9.72 0.68 7.62
N ILE A 185 -9.83 1.81 8.32
CA ILE A 185 -10.88 2.02 9.33
C ILE A 185 -12.27 1.95 8.69
N LEU A 186 -12.45 2.59 7.53
CA LEU A 186 -13.72 2.53 6.79
C LEU A 186 -14.04 1.09 6.37
N GLY A 187 -13.08 0.37 5.79
CA GLY A 187 -13.27 -1.02 5.37
C GLY A 187 -13.60 -1.95 6.54
N ILE A 188 -12.83 -1.87 7.64
CA ILE A 188 -13.04 -2.69 8.83
C ILE A 188 -14.42 -2.42 9.44
N SER A 189 -14.79 -1.14 9.53
CA SER A 189 -16.11 -0.73 10.03
C SER A 189 -17.24 -1.31 9.17
N MET A 190 -17.13 -1.23 7.85
CA MET A 190 -18.14 -1.76 6.93
C MET A 190 -18.27 -3.28 7.00
N VAL A 191 -17.16 -4.01 7.13
CA VAL A 191 -17.18 -5.48 7.28
C VAL A 191 -17.80 -5.89 8.61
N ILE A 192 -17.40 -5.26 9.72
CA ILE A 192 -18.01 -5.54 11.03
C ILE A 192 -19.51 -5.26 11.01
N LEU A 193 -19.91 -4.11 10.44
CA LEU A 193 -21.31 -3.73 10.30
C LEU A 193 -22.08 -4.79 9.50
N TYR A 194 -21.53 -5.25 8.37
CA TYR A 194 -22.17 -6.26 7.53
C TYR A 194 -22.34 -7.60 8.26
N LEU A 195 -21.30 -8.06 8.96
CA LEU A 195 -21.34 -9.32 9.71
C LEU A 195 -22.38 -9.27 10.82
N ASN A 196 -22.50 -8.15 11.52
CA ASN A 196 -23.49 -7.97 12.58
C ASN A 196 -24.92 -7.92 12.03
N ILE A 197 -25.14 -7.37 10.83
CA ILE A 197 -26.46 -7.31 10.19
C ILE A 197 -26.87 -8.65 9.58
N THR A 198 -25.91 -9.50 9.19
CA THR A 198 -26.16 -10.73 8.42
C THR A 198 -25.86 -11.99 9.25
N PRO A 199 -26.87 -12.60 9.90
CA PRO A 199 -26.68 -13.79 10.75
C PRO A 199 -26.01 -14.96 10.03
N ASN A 200 -26.30 -15.13 8.73
CA ASN A 200 -25.70 -16.20 7.93
C ASN A 200 -24.17 -16.05 7.84
N ALA A 201 -23.67 -14.82 7.70
CA ALA A 201 -22.25 -14.57 7.56
C ALA A 201 -21.52 -14.75 8.91
N ILE A 202 -22.03 -14.16 9.99
CA ILE A 202 -21.40 -14.31 11.32
C ILE A 202 -21.46 -15.76 11.83
N ASN A 203 -22.52 -16.51 11.52
CA ASN A 203 -22.63 -17.93 11.89
C ASN A 203 -21.55 -18.80 11.22
N VAL A 204 -21.11 -18.44 10.01
CA VAL A 204 -19.99 -19.12 9.35
C VAL A 204 -18.71 -18.95 10.18
N LEU A 205 -18.43 -17.72 10.66
CA LEU A 205 -17.25 -17.44 11.48
C LEU A 205 -17.30 -18.17 12.82
N HIS A 206 -18.46 -18.15 13.49
CA HIS A 206 -18.64 -18.86 14.76
C HIS A 206 -18.44 -20.37 14.62
N LYS A 207 -18.97 -20.99 13.55
CA LYS A 207 -18.77 -22.41 13.27
C LYS A 207 -17.30 -22.76 13.04
N LYS A 208 -16.54 -21.86 12.41
CA LYS A 208 -15.10 -22.02 12.18
C LYS A 208 -14.25 -21.56 13.38
N GLY A 209 -14.86 -21.04 14.46
CA GLY A 209 -14.15 -20.55 15.65
C GLY A 209 -13.22 -19.37 15.37
N ILE A 210 -13.61 -18.47 14.47
CA ILE A 210 -12.84 -17.27 14.11
C ILE A 210 -13.53 -16.06 14.75
N GLU A 211 -12.76 -15.21 15.42
CA GLU A 211 -13.31 -13.99 16.00
C GLU A 211 -13.68 -12.97 14.91
N THR A 212 -14.85 -12.36 15.03
CA THR A 212 -15.39 -11.38 14.07
C THR A 212 -14.43 -10.21 13.83
N LEU A 213 -13.82 -9.67 14.89
CA LEU A 213 -12.88 -8.55 14.80
C LEU A 213 -11.59 -8.96 14.08
N THR A 214 -11.01 -10.10 14.46
CA THR A 214 -9.81 -10.67 13.82
C THR A 214 -10.06 -10.93 12.34
N PHE A 215 -11.19 -11.54 11.98
CA PHE A 215 -11.58 -11.76 10.59
C PHE A 215 -11.70 -10.45 9.81
N SER A 216 -12.34 -9.44 10.39
CA SER A 216 -12.59 -8.16 9.71
C SER A 216 -11.30 -7.39 9.44
N ILE A 217 -10.41 -7.33 10.43
CA ILE A 217 -9.09 -6.68 10.30
C ILE A 217 -8.23 -7.43 9.29
N PHE A 218 -8.15 -8.76 9.41
CA PHE A 218 -7.37 -9.60 8.51
C PHE A 218 -7.83 -9.46 7.06
N THR A 219 -9.14 -9.59 6.82
CA THR A 219 -9.71 -9.51 5.48
C THR A 219 -9.40 -8.16 4.86
N ILE A 220 -9.68 -7.06 5.55
CA ILE A 220 -9.50 -5.72 4.98
C ILE A 220 -8.03 -5.40 4.67
N VAL A 221 -7.10 -5.79 5.54
CA VAL A 221 -5.67 -5.61 5.29
C VAL A 221 -5.21 -6.46 4.11
N SER A 222 -5.64 -7.73 4.06
CA SER A 222 -5.32 -8.64 2.95
C SER A 222 -5.87 -8.11 1.61
N THR A 223 -7.15 -7.75 1.56
CA THR A 223 -7.82 -7.19 0.39
C THR A 223 -7.15 -5.90 -0.08
N PHE A 224 -6.84 -4.97 0.84
CA PHE A 224 -6.18 -3.71 0.50
C PHE A 224 -4.76 -3.90 -0.03
N ALA A 225 -3.98 -4.77 0.61
CA ALA A 225 -2.64 -5.12 0.17
C ALA A 225 -2.64 -5.95 -1.11
N SER A 226 -3.79 -6.47 -1.56
CA SER A 226 -3.88 -7.49 -2.62
C SER A 226 -3.10 -8.76 -2.27
N CYS A 227 -3.16 -9.19 -1.00
CA CYS A 227 -2.52 -10.42 -0.57
C CYS A 227 -3.28 -11.63 -1.11
N GLY A 228 -4.53 -11.82 -0.68
CA GLY A 228 -5.39 -12.94 -1.10
C GLY A 228 -5.62 -14.02 -0.06
N PHE A 229 -4.96 -13.89 1.09
CA PHE A 229 -5.31 -14.69 2.25
C PHE A 229 -6.65 -14.26 2.81
N ILE A 230 -7.46 -15.24 3.18
CA ILE A 230 -8.68 -15.07 3.98
C ILE A 230 -8.61 -16.10 5.11
N PRO A 231 -9.07 -15.79 6.34
CA PRO A 231 -8.97 -16.70 7.49
C PRO A 231 -9.77 -18.01 7.38
N THR A 232 -10.39 -18.28 6.23
CA THR A 232 -11.16 -19.50 5.94
C THR A 232 -10.44 -20.33 4.89
N ASN A 233 -10.48 -21.66 5.05
CA ASN A 233 -9.77 -22.59 4.17
C ASN A 233 -10.24 -22.53 2.72
N GLU A 234 -11.53 -22.28 2.50
CA GLU A 234 -12.12 -22.19 1.17
C GLU A 234 -12.05 -20.77 0.58
N ASN A 235 -11.23 -19.88 1.14
CA ASN A 235 -11.13 -18.47 0.77
C ASN A 235 -12.54 -17.82 0.78
N MET A 236 -12.85 -16.92 -0.17
CA MET A 236 -14.12 -16.22 -0.25
C MET A 236 -15.30 -17.09 -0.71
N ARG A 237 -15.07 -18.36 -1.07
CA ARG A 237 -16.11 -19.28 -1.55
C ARG A 237 -17.24 -19.46 -0.53
N VAL A 238 -16.92 -19.46 0.76
CA VAL A 238 -17.93 -19.58 1.84
C VAL A 238 -18.90 -18.40 1.86
N PHE A 239 -18.48 -17.25 1.36
CA PHE A 239 -19.28 -16.03 1.26
C PHE A 239 -19.84 -15.77 -0.14
N SER A 240 -19.72 -16.71 -1.08
CA SER A 240 -20.25 -16.61 -2.46
C SER A 240 -21.73 -16.23 -2.51
N LYS A 241 -22.54 -16.68 -1.53
CA LYS A 241 -23.98 -16.36 -1.42
C LYS A 241 -24.28 -14.98 -0.83
N ASN A 242 -23.28 -14.33 -0.22
CA ASN A 242 -23.37 -13.08 0.53
C ASN A 242 -22.91 -11.90 -0.35
N SER A 243 -23.70 -11.57 -1.38
CA SER A 243 -23.33 -10.54 -2.37
C SER A 243 -23.06 -9.16 -1.77
N GLY A 244 -23.70 -8.80 -0.65
CA GLY A 244 -23.43 -7.54 0.05
C GLY A 244 -22.00 -7.48 0.60
N PHE A 245 -21.45 -8.59 1.09
CA PHE A 245 -20.07 -8.67 1.56
C PHE A 245 -19.09 -8.44 0.40
N LEU A 246 -19.31 -9.13 -0.73
CA LEU A 246 -18.49 -8.98 -1.92
C LEU A 246 -18.51 -7.55 -2.47
N LEU A 247 -19.67 -6.89 -2.44
CA LEU A 247 -19.79 -5.48 -2.85
C LEU A 247 -19.05 -4.50 -1.94
N ILE A 248 -18.91 -4.80 -0.65
CA ILE A 248 -18.09 -4.00 0.27
C ILE A 248 -16.60 -4.15 -0.05
N LEU A 249 -16.17 -5.35 -0.43
CA LEU A 249 -14.77 -5.63 -0.74
C LEU A 249 -14.33 -5.09 -2.10
N ILE A 250 -15.20 -5.07 -3.13
CA ILE A 250 -14.84 -4.58 -4.48
C ILE A 250 -14.19 -3.18 -4.46
N PRO A 251 -14.79 -2.14 -3.84
CA PRO A 251 -14.15 -0.83 -3.71
C PRO A 251 -12.82 -0.90 -2.96
N GLN A 252 -12.72 -1.75 -1.93
CA GLN A 252 -11.50 -1.90 -1.15
C GLN A 252 -10.34 -2.44 -1.98
N ILE A 253 -10.60 -3.43 -2.84
CA ILE A 253 -9.62 -3.99 -3.80
C ILE A 253 -9.12 -2.90 -4.75
N LEU A 254 -10.05 -2.10 -5.29
CA LEU A 254 -9.72 -1.02 -6.21
C LEU A 254 -8.92 0.10 -5.52
N LEU A 255 -9.29 0.46 -4.29
CA LEU A 255 -8.61 1.49 -3.48
C LEU A 255 -7.24 1.03 -2.97
N GLY A 256 -6.98 -0.27 -2.94
CA GLY A 256 -5.66 -0.85 -2.69
C GLY A 256 -4.67 -0.58 -3.82
N ASN A 257 -3.71 -1.49 -4.01
CA ASN A 257 -2.59 -1.32 -4.95
C ASN A 257 -3.04 -0.96 -6.38
N THR A 258 -4.20 -1.48 -6.82
CA THR A 258 -4.67 -1.34 -8.21
C THR A 258 -4.89 0.10 -8.67
N LEU A 259 -5.61 0.93 -7.89
CA LEU A 259 -5.86 2.34 -8.22
C LEU A 259 -5.29 3.31 -7.19
N PHE A 260 -4.46 2.84 -6.25
CA PHE A 260 -3.80 3.70 -5.26
C PHE A 260 -3.17 4.96 -5.89
N PRO A 261 -2.39 4.90 -6.99
CA PRO A 261 -1.82 6.11 -7.60
C PRO A 261 -2.86 7.16 -8.03
N SER A 262 -4.01 6.70 -8.51
CA SER A 262 -5.09 7.57 -8.98
C SER A 262 -5.91 8.16 -7.84
N PHE A 263 -6.24 7.35 -6.83
CA PHE A 263 -6.94 7.83 -5.64
C PHE A 263 -6.06 8.72 -4.75
N LEU A 264 -4.75 8.47 -4.71
CA LEU A 264 -3.80 9.37 -4.08
C LEU A 264 -3.81 10.75 -4.76
N ARG A 265 -3.74 10.78 -6.10
CA ARG A 265 -3.82 12.05 -6.83
C ARG A 265 -5.14 12.77 -6.58
N PHE A 266 -6.25 12.03 -6.60
CA PHE A 266 -7.56 12.58 -6.26
C PHE A 266 -7.58 13.16 -4.84
N SER A 267 -6.99 12.47 -3.86
CA SER A 267 -6.86 12.95 -2.48
C SER A 267 -6.06 14.24 -2.38
N ILE A 268 -4.97 14.39 -3.14
CA ILE A 268 -4.19 15.64 -3.20
C ILE A 268 -5.03 16.77 -3.82
N TRP A 269 -5.81 16.49 -4.86
CA TRP A 269 -6.71 17.47 -5.47
C TRP A 269 -7.82 17.93 -4.52
N VAL A 270 -8.40 17.00 -3.77
CA VAL A 270 -9.34 17.32 -2.67
C VAL A 270 -8.64 18.24 -1.66
N LEU A 271 -7.43 17.89 -1.22
CA LEU A 271 -6.66 18.71 -0.28
C LEU A 271 -6.35 20.12 -0.84
N GLU A 272 -6.01 20.25 -2.12
CA GLU A 272 -5.83 21.56 -2.77
C GLU A 272 -7.13 22.38 -2.71
N LYS A 273 -8.27 21.76 -3.02
CA LYS A 273 -9.55 22.45 -3.10
C LYS A 273 -10.07 22.89 -1.74
N PHE A 274 -9.94 22.06 -0.71
CA PHE A 274 -10.47 22.33 0.62
C PHE A 274 -9.49 23.09 1.52
N ALA A 275 -8.22 22.73 1.53
CA ALA A 275 -7.23 23.34 2.42
C ALA A 275 -6.46 24.50 1.79
N LYS A 276 -6.60 24.74 0.47
CA LYS A 276 -5.90 25.79 -0.30
C LYS A 276 -4.39 25.85 -0.03
N LYS A 277 -3.78 24.69 0.23
CA LYS A 277 -2.36 24.55 0.55
C LYS A 277 -1.52 24.68 -0.72
N ASP A 278 -0.55 25.60 -0.71
CA ASP A 278 0.39 25.78 -1.83
C ASP A 278 1.21 24.51 -2.10
N GLU A 279 1.44 23.70 -1.06
CA GLU A 279 2.11 22.40 -1.18
C GLU A 279 1.30 21.42 -2.02
N ALA A 280 -0.03 21.36 -1.84
CA ALA A 280 -0.90 20.46 -2.60
C ALA A 280 -0.93 20.85 -4.09
N ARG A 281 -0.97 22.16 -4.37
CA ARG A 281 -0.85 22.68 -5.73
C ARG A 281 0.50 22.36 -6.35
N TYR A 282 1.58 22.49 -5.57
CA TYR A 282 2.93 22.12 -6.01
C TYR A 282 3.02 20.63 -6.34
N LEU A 283 2.49 19.74 -5.49
CA LEU A 283 2.44 18.29 -5.72
C LEU A 283 1.74 17.93 -7.05
N LEU A 284 0.61 18.57 -7.35
CA LEU A 284 -0.17 18.26 -8.56
C LEU A 284 0.50 18.72 -9.86
N ARG A 285 1.25 19.83 -9.81
CA ARG A 285 1.98 20.40 -10.95
C ARG A 285 3.31 19.71 -11.20
N ASN A 286 4.03 19.38 -10.13
CA ASN A 286 5.42 18.90 -10.19
C ASN A 286 5.56 17.42 -9.86
N ALA A 287 4.53 16.61 -10.14
CA ALA A 287 4.47 15.17 -9.86
C ALA A 287 5.75 14.41 -10.29
N LYS A 288 6.29 14.72 -11.48
CA LYS A 288 7.51 14.09 -12.00
C LYS A 288 8.78 14.48 -11.21
N GLU A 289 8.86 15.71 -10.72
CA GLU A 289 10.05 16.24 -10.05
C GLU A 289 10.19 15.76 -8.61
N ILE A 290 9.07 15.34 -8.00
CA ILE A 290 9.02 14.77 -6.66
C ILE A 290 9.64 13.37 -6.64
N GLY A 291 9.53 12.62 -7.74
CA GLY A 291 10.13 11.30 -7.87
C GLY A 291 9.44 10.20 -7.04
N TYR A 292 8.21 10.44 -6.58
CA TYR A 292 7.40 9.42 -5.90
C TYR A 292 6.64 8.58 -6.93
N HIS A 293 6.91 7.27 -6.98
CA HIS A 293 6.43 6.38 -8.05
C HIS A 293 4.91 6.39 -8.22
N HIS A 294 4.15 6.41 -7.11
CA HIS A 294 2.68 6.41 -7.17
C HIS A 294 2.07 7.79 -7.39
N LEU A 295 2.86 8.88 -7.40
CA LEU A 295 2.33 10.20 -7.75
C LEU A 295 2.35 10.38 -9.27
N LEU A 296 1.35 9.82 -9.93
CA LEU A 296 1.24 9.89 -11.38
C LEU A 296 0.80 11.29 -11.86
N PRO A 297 1.27 11.75 -13.03
CA PRO A 297 0.72 12.92 -13.71
C PRO A 297 -0.78 12.75 -14.04
N SER A 298 -1.52 13.86 -14.18
CA SER A 298 -2.98 13.84 -14.39
C SER A 298 -3.45 12.97 -15.56
N LYS A 299 -2.71 13.00 -16.67
CA LYS A 299 -3.05 12.18 -17.85
C LYS A 299 -2.90 10.68 -17.54
N HIS A 300 -1.79 10.27 -16.93
CA HIS A 300 -1.54 8.86 -16.59
C HIS A 300 -2.50 8.33 -15.53
N SER A 301 -2.83 9.12 -14.51
CA SER A 301 -3.81 8.73 -13.50
C SER A 301 -5.21 8.50 -14.09
N ARG A 302 -5.69 9.39 -14.98
CA ARG A 302 -6.97 9.19 -15.66
C ARG A 302 -6.95 8.00 -16.60
N LEU A 303 -5.85 7.83 -17.36
CA LEU A 303 -5.67 6.70 -18.23
C LEU A 303 -5.66 5.38 -17.45
N LEU A 304 -5.01 5.33 -16.29
CA LEU A 304 -5.01 4.16 -15.40
C LEU A 304 -6.43 3.77 -14.99
N ILE A 305 -7.26 4.72 -14.55
CA ILE A 305 -8.67 4.44 -14.21
C ILE A 305 -9.40 3.86 -15.41
N MET A 306 -9.27 4.49 -16.59
CA MET A 306 -9.96 4.05 -17.80
C MET A 306 -9.52 2.66 -18.26
N THR A 307 -8.23 2.34 -18.18
CA THR A 307 -7.72 1.02 -18.56
C THR A 307 -8.13 -0.04 -17.56
N VAL A 308 -8.05 0.22 -16.25
CA VAL A 308 -8.50 -0.72 -15.22
C VAL A 308 -9.99 -1.04 -15.39
N LEU A 309 -10.84 -0.02 -15.49
CA LEU A 309 -12.28 -0.22 -15.67
C LEU A 309 -12.61 -0.88 -17.02
N GLY A 310 -11.91 -0.50 -18.09
CA GLY A 310 -12.05 -1.12 -19.40
C GLY A 310 -11.73 -2.61 -19.39
N PHE A 311 -10.62 -3.01 -18.76
CA PHE A 311 -10.26 -4.43 -18.63
C PHE A 311 -11.25 -5.20 -17.75
N ILE A 312 -11.69 -4.63 -16.62
CA ILE A 312 -12.72 -5.26 -15.78
C ILE A 312 -14.01 -5.47 -16.58
N MET A 313 -14.44 -4.51 -17.39
CA MET A 313 -15.64 -4.65 -18.22
C MET A 313 -15.47 -5.71 -19.30
N VAL A 314 -14.33 -5.74 -20.00
CA VAL A 314 -14.05 -6.79 -21.00
C VAL A 314 -14.03 -8.17 -20.35
N GLN A 315 -13.37 -8.32 -19.20
CA GLN A 315 -13.36 -9.55 -18.42
C GLN A 315 -14.77 -9.95 -17.97
N LEU A 316 -15.56 -8.99 -17.46
CA LEU A 316 -16.93 -9.25 -17.01
C LEU A 316 -17.80 -9.78 -18.17
N VAL A 317 -17.70 -9.19 -19.36
CA VAL A 317 -18.45 -9.65 -20.54
C VAL A 317 -18.01 -11.06 -20.95
N MET A 318 -16.70 -11.30 -21.04
CA MET A 318 -16.16 -12.60 -21.45
C MET A 318 -16.50 -13.70 -20.43
N PHE A 319 -16.32 -13.41 -19.14
CA PHE A 319 -16.60 -14.35 -18.06
C PHE A 319 -18.11 -14.62 -17.94
N CYS A 320 -18.96 -13.60 -18.12
CA CYS A 320 -20.41 -13.83 -18.25
C CYS A 320 -20.71 -14.75 -19.42
N ALA A 321 -20.13 -14.53 -20.61
CA ALA A 321 -20.41 -15.33 -21.79
C ALA A 321 -20.01 -16.81 -21.63
N MET A 322 -18.85 -17.07 -21.02
CA MET A 322 -18.33 -18.43 -20.82
C MET A 322 -19.04 -19.17 -19.68
N GLU A 323 -19.23 -18.49 -18.54
CA GLU A 323 -19.68 -19.13 -17.31
C GLU A 323 -21.18 -18.98 -17.06
N TRP A 324 -21.95 -18.39 -18.00
CA TRP A 324 -23.38 -18.22 -17.77
C TRP A 324 -24.11 -19.56 -17.60
N GLY A 325 -23.62 -20.64 -18.20
CA GLY A 325 -24.21 -21.98 -18.12
C GLY A 325 -23.61 -22.88 -17.03
N ASN A 326 -22.45 -22.55 -16.47
CA ASN A 326 -21.71 -23.45 -15.58
C ASN A 326 -22.34 -23.59 -14.19
N GLU A 327 -22.59 -24.82 -13.74
CA GLU A 327 -23.18 -25.12 -12.43
C GLU A 327 -22.32 -24.63 -11.26
N GLY A 328 -20.99 -24.54 -11.43
CA GLY A 328 -20.06 -24.09 -10.39
C GLY A 328 -20.38 -22.68 -9.85
N ILE A 329 -20.90 -21.80 -10.71
CA ILE A 329 -21.30 -20.42 -10.38
C ILE A 329 -22.82 -20.30 -10.25
N ASN A 330 -23.57 -21.13 -10.98
CA ASN A 330 -25.02 -20.99 -11.16
C ASN A 330 -25.89 -21.65 -10.10
N LYS A 331 -25.38 -22.62 -9.34
CA LYS A 331 -26.24 -23.49 -8.53
C LYS A 331 -26.96 -22.71 -7.41
N GLY A 332 -28.22 -22.36 -7.66
CA GLY A 332 -29.11 -21.69 -6.69
C GLY A 332 -28.89 -20.18 -6.53
N HIS A 333 -28.25 -19.51 -7.49
CA HIS A 333 -28.01 -18.07 -7.44
C HIS A 333 -28.99 -17.27 -8.31
N ASN A 334 -29.55 -16.20 -7.75
CA ASN A 334 -30.28 -15.19 -8.52
C ASN A 334 -29.31 -14.45 -9.46
N VAL A 335 -29.80 -13.94 -10.58
CA VAL A 335 -29.06 -13.18 -11.61
C VAL A 335 -28.17 -12.10 -10.98
N TYR A 336 -28.71 -11.36 -10.01
CA TYR A 336 -27.96 -10.35 -9.25
C TYR A 336 -26.74 -10.93 -8.51
N LYS A 337 -26.93 -12.03 -7.77
CA LYS A 337 -25.85 -12.64 -6.99
C LYS A 337 -24.74 -13.17 -7.89
N LYS A 338 -25.13 -13.74 -9.02
CA LYS A 338 -24.22 -14.21 -10.06
C LYS A 338 -23.40 -13.08 -10.65
N LEU A 339 -24.04 -11.98 -11.05
CA LEU A 339 -23.35 -10.82 -11.62
C LEU A 339 -22.34 -10.22 -10.62
N VAL A 340 -22.73 -10.07 -9.34
CA VAL A 340 -21.84 -9.58 -8.28
C VAL A 340 -20.66 -10.52 -8.07
N GLY A 341 -20.91 -11.84 -8.08
CA GLY A 341 -19.85 -12.83 -7.93
C GLY A 341 -18.84 -12.79 -9.09
N ILE A 342 -19.33 -12.73 -10.33
CA ILE A 342 -18.48 -12.60 -11.51
C ILE A 342 -17.68 -11.30 -11.45
N LEU A 343 -18.33 -10.18 -11.13
CA LEU A 343 -17.66 -8.89 -10.99
C LEU A 343 -16.55 -8.94 -9.93
N PHE A 344 -16.82 -9.56 -8.77
CA PHE A 344 -15.82 -9.78 -7.73
C PHE A 344 -14.63 -10.58 -8.26
N GLN A 345 -14.87 -11.67 -9.00
CA GLN A 345 -13.80 -12.47 -9.59
C GLN A 345 -12.97 -11.67 -10.61
N CYS A 346 -13.62 -10.88 -11.48
CA CYS A 346 -12.93 -10.04 -12.45
C CYS A 346 -12.04 -8.99 -11.76
N VAL A 347 -12.53 -8.34 -10.71
CA VAL A 347 -11.76 -7.35 -9.94
C VAL A 347 -10.57 -8.01 -9.23
N ASN A 348 -10.73 -9.22 -8.70
CA ASN A 348 -9.66 -9.98 -8.03
C ASN A 348 -8.62 -10.61 -8.98
N SER A 349 -8.92 -10.69 -10.28
CA SER A 349 -8.02 -11.31 -11.27
C SER A 349 -6.64 -10.64 -11.33
N ARG A 350 -6.54 -9.37 -10.93
CA ARG A 350 -5.28 -8.63 -10.82
C ARG A 350 -4.67 -8.82 -9.44
N HIS A 351 -3.94 -9.92 -9.26
CA HIS A 351 -3.04 -10.21 -8.13
C HIS A 351 -3.65 -10.20 -6.71
N THR A 352 -4.96 -9.96 -6.53
CA THR A 352 -5.56 -9.94 -5.18
C THR A 352 -5.74 -11.33 -4.60
N GLY A 353 -5.87 -12.39 -5.39
CA GLY A 353 -5.84 -13.79 -4.93
C GLY A 353 -7.09 -14.28 -4.18
N GLU A 354 -8.09 -13.43 -3.93
CA GLU A 354 -9.37 -13.87 -3.35
C GLU A 354 -10.28 -14.47 -4.43
N SER A 355 -10.85 -15.65 -4.14
CA SER A 355 -11.74 -16.35 -5.08
C SER A 355 -13.02 -16.81 -4.40
N ILE A 356 -14.14 -16.63 -5.10
CA ILE A 356 -15.46 -17.14 -4.67
C ILE A 356 -15.83 -18.48 -5.29
N VAL A 357 -15.02 -18.96 -6.22
CA VAL A 357 -15.23 -20.18 -7.01
C VAL A 357 -13.94 -20.98 -7.04
N ASP A 358 -14.07 -22.28 -7.25
CA ASP A 358 -12.91 -23.14 -7.45
C ASP A 358 -12.39 -22.92 -8.87
N LEU A 359 -11.14 -22.42 -9.01
CA LEU A 359 -10.56 -22.15 -10.32
C LEU A 359 -10.47 -23.41 -11.19
N SER A 360 -10.35 -24.59 -10.59
CA SER A 360 -10.34 -25.86 -11.32
C SER A 360 -11.69 -26.22 -11.96
N SER A 361 -12.77 -25.55 -11.55
CA SER A 361 -14.14 -25.81 -12.01
C SER A 361 -14.65 -24.80 -13.06
N ILE A 362 -13.84 -23.80 -13.40
CA ILE A 362 -14.15 -22.76 -14.39
C ILE A 362 -13.69 -23.24 -15.77
N ALA A 363 -14.34 -22.78 -16.85
CA ALA A 363 -13.86 -23.06 -18.20
C ALA A 363 -12.42 -22.54 -18.42
N PRO A 364 -11.58 -23.32 -19.13
CA PRO A 364 -10.17 -22.99 -19.36
C PRO A 364 -9.94 -21.74 -20.22
#